data_AF-A0AAU1YN96-F1
#
_entry.id   AF-A0AAU1YN96-F1
#
_cell.length_a   1.000
_cell.length_b   1.000
_cell.length_c   1.000
_cell.angle_alpha   90.00
_cell.angle_beta   90.00
_cell.angle_gamma   90.00
#
_symmetry.space_group_name_H-M   'P 1'
#
loop_
_entity.id
_entity.type
_entity.pdbx_description
1 polymer ?
#
loop_
_entity_poly.entity_id
_entity_poly.type
_entity_poly.pdbx_seq_one_letter_code
_entity_poly.pdbx_strand_id
1 'polypeptide(L)'
;MSARDPLENVPPELLDWHKGALAGDPVVCAAPQPGQPEFPCIQNQAFHALHSDVLGRTWPAGEETLRVAPRTVTVETLDHGPVALEEPSWCAVEHPAGNHRSGIRHDGVEHAASVDVPGRGRVKFLTANLCQFPFAEHGSRDVTVVVEIDGEHAEFNPAGLGDLAAAITAHALYGLLPLRDRLQALQEGEA
;
A
#
# COMPACT_ATOMS: atom_id res chain seq x y z
N MET A 1 -10.39 -10.14 19.08
CA MET A 1 -9.06 -10.42 18.48
C MET A 1 -8.34 -11.38 19.40
N SER A 2 -7.91 -12.54 18.90
CA SER A 2 -7.22 -13.54 19.72
C SER A 2 -5.72 -13.22 19.68
N ALA A 3 -5.09 -13.01 20.84
CA ALA A 3 -3.67 -12.69 21.02
C ALA A 3 -2.74 -13.90 20.77
N ARG A 4 -3.11 -14.77 19.82
CA ARG A 4 -2.45 -16.03 19.57
C ARG A 4 -1.38 -15.83 18.50
N ASP A 5 -0.18 -16.34 18.77
CA ASP A 5 0.93 -16.32 17.82
C ASP A 5 0.50 -17.07 16.54
N PRO A 6 0.53 -16.42 15.36
CA PRO A 6 0.13 -17.05 14.11
C PRO A 6 1.01 -18.25 13.70
N LEU A 7 2.18 -18.41 14.33
CA LEU A 7 3.08 -19.54 14.13
C LEU A 7 2.90 -20.62 15.20
N GLU A 8 1.98 -20.43 16.16
CA GLU A 8 1.71 -21.42 17.19
C GLU A 8 1.15 -22.70 16.55
N ASN A 9 1.86 -23.82 16.72
CA ASN A 9 1.60 -25.15 16.13
C ASN A 9 2.01 -25.34 14.65
N VAL A 10 2.76 -24.39 14.06
CA VAL A 10 3.40 -24.64 12.76
C VAL A 10 4.54 -25.65 12.93
N PRO A 11 4.60 -26.73 12.13
CA PRO A 11 5.70 -27.69 12.18
C PRO A 11 7.06 -27.00 11.96
N PRO A 12 8.12 -27.38 12.70
CA PRO A 12 9.43 -26.72 12.60
C PRO A 12 9.99 -26.60 11.19
N GLU A 13 9.75 -27.62 10.36
CA GLU A 13 10.16 -27.69 8.97
C GLU A 13 9.47 -26.67 8.04
N LEU A 14 8.34 -26.09 8.48
CA LEU A 14 7.58 -25.08 7.74
C LEU A 14 7.74 -23.67 8.34
N LEU A 15 8.45 -23.50 9.46
CA LEU A 15 8.56 -22.20 10.13
C LEU A 15 9.32 -21.16 9.29
N ASP A 16 10.42 -21.54 8.67
CA ASP A 16 11.21 -20.62 7.84
C ASP A 16 10.45 -20.24 6.55
N TRP A 17 9.64 -21.16 6.03
CA TRP A 17 8.70 -20.92 4.93
C TRP A 17 7.62 -19.89 5.32
N HIS A 18 7.00 -20.05 6.50
CA HIS A 18 6.00 -19.12 7.01
C HIS A 18 6.59 -17.74 7.32
N LYS A 19 7.80 -17.67 7.90
CA LYS A 19 8.49 -16.40 8.16
C LYS A 19 8.81 -15.62 6.90
N GLY A 20 9.26 -16.30 5.84
CA GLY A 20 9.56 -15.68 4.55
C GLY A 20 8.31 -15.14 3.84
N ALA A 21 7.20 -15.87 3.94
CA ALA A 21 5.94 -15.45 3.33
C ALA A 21 5.32 -14.24 4.06
N LEU A 22 5.43 -14.19 5.39
CA LEU A 22 5.04 -13.04 6.22
C LEU A 22 5.92 -11.79 6.01
N ALA A 23 7.17 -11.96 5.57
CA ALA A 23 8.10 -10.87 5.34
C ALA A 23 7.89 -10.13 4.00
N GLY A 24 7.06 -10.66 3.09
CA GLY A 24 6.96 -10.15 1.72
C GLY A 24 5.56 -9.98 1.12
N ASP A 25 4.52 -10.68 1.62
CA ASP A 25 3.15 -10.56 1.09
C ASP A 25 2.11 -10.87 2.20
N PRO A 26 1.19 -9.96 2.53
CA PRO A 26 0.23 -10.14 3.63
C PRO A 26 -0.83 -11.24 3.41
N VAL A 27 -0.86 -11.88 2.23
CA VAL A 27 -1.81 -12.95 1.91
C VAL A 27 -1.04 -14.19 1.47
N VAL A 28 -0.90 -15.18 2.35
CA VAL A 28 -0.26 -16.46 1.97
C VAL A 28 -1.36 -17.51 1.89
N CYS A 29 -1.77 -17.84 0.68
CA CYS A 29 -2.54 -19.05 0.43
C CYS A 29 -1.63 -20.24 0.76
N ALA A 30 -1.97 -21.02 1.80
CA ALA A 30 -1.20 -22.20 2.19
C ALA A 30 -1.45 -23.42 1.29
N ALA A 31 -2.21 -23.24 0.20
CA ALA A 31 -2.48 -24.31 -0.74
C ALA A 31 -1.25 -24.60 -1.63
N PRO A 32 -0.99 -25.88 -1.96
CA PRO A 32 0.04 -26.25 -2.90
C PRO A 32 -0.27 -25.70 -4.30
N GLN A 33 0.75 -25.20 -4.99
CA GLN A 33 0.62 -24.77 -6.38
C GLN A 33 0.32 -25.98 -7.30
N PRO A 34 -0.64 -25.86 -8.24
CA PRO A 34 -0.91 -26.92 -9.21
C PRO A 34 0.37 -27.31 -10.00
N GLY A 35 0.75 -28.59 -9.92
CA GLY A 35 1.96 -29.11 -10.58
C GLY A 35 3.28 -28.81 -9.87
N GLN A 36 3.26 -28.09 -8.74
CA GLN A 36 4.41 -27.67 -7.94
C GLN A 36 4.05 -27.73 -6.45
N PRO A 37 3.81 -28.93 -5.88
CA PRO A 37 3.21 -29.09 -4.54
C PRO A 37 4.05 -28.53 -3.38
N GLU A 38 5.31 -28.17 -3.63
CA GLU A 38 6.22 -27.58 -2.65
C GLU A 38 6.23 -26.03 -2.69
N PHE A 39 5.45 -25.42 -3.57
CA PHE A 39 5.40 -23.96 -3.76
C PHE A 39 4.02 -23.39 -3.37
N PRO A 40 3.95 -22.16 -2.81
CA PRO A 40 2.67 -21.54 -2.45
C PRO A 40 1.85 -21.21 -3.69
N CYS A 41 0.52 -21.19 -3.54
CA CYS A 41 -0.36 -20.76 -4.61
C CYS A 41 -0.02 -19.31 -5.02
N ILE A 42 0.36 -19.16 -6.29
CA ILE A 42 0.65 -17.86 -6.92
C ILE A 42 -0.59 -16.97 -7.09
N GLN A 43 -1.78 -17.52 -6.79
CA GLN A 43 -3.07 -16.85 -6.87
C GLN A 43 -3.66 -16.64 -5.48
N ASN A 44 -2.86 -16.20 -4.51
CA ASN A 44 -3.28 -15.86 -3.15
C ASN A 44 -4.47 -14.88 -3.07
N GLN A 45 -4.75 -14.15 -4.15
CA GLN A 45 -5.88 -13.22 -4.28
C GLN A 45 -7.13 -13.82 -4.97
N ALA A 46 -7.05 -15.03 -5.55
CA ALA A 46 -8.17 -15.69 -6.21
C ALA A 46 -8.68 -16.89 -5.41
N PHE A 47 -9.97 -16.91 -5.07
CA PHE A 47 -10.59 -18.01 -4.34
C PHE A 47 -10.54 -19.34 -5.12
N HIS A 48 -10.17 -20.43 -4.44
CA HIS A 48 -10.29 -21.79 -4.98
C HIS A 48 -10.56 -22.84 -3.87
N ALA A 49 -10.99 -24.04 -4.23
CA ALA A 49 -11.45 -25.08 -3.29
C ALA A 49 -10.40 -25.60 -2.30
N LEU A 50 -9.11 -25.31 -2.54
CA LEU A 50 -7.98 -25.69 -1.69
C LEU A 50 -7.44 -24.50 -0.89
N HIS A 51 -8.07 -23.33 -0.98
CA HIS A 51 -7.64 -22.13 -0.30
C HIS A 51 -7.82 -22.36 1.22
N SER A 52 -6.69 -22.53 1.92
CA SER A 52 -6.62 -22.58 3.38
C SER A 52 -5.64 -21.55 3.92
N ASP A 53 -5.98 -20.93 5.06
CA ASP A 53 -5.03 -20.07 5.76
C ASP A 53 -3.87 -20.88 6.36
N VAL A 54 -2.87 -20.19 6.89
CA VAL A 54 -1.71 -20.79 7.57
C VAL A 54 -2.08 -21.67 8.78
N LEU A 55 -3.36 -21.69 9.19
CA LEU A 55 -3.90 -22.49 10.28
C LEU A 55 -4.78 -23.66 9.78
N GLY A 56 -4.81 -23.94 8.47
CA GLY A 56 -5.55 -25.05 7.87
C GLY A 56 -7.07 -24.83 7.79
N ARG A 57 -7.56 -23.60 7.95
CA ARG A 57 -8.99 -23.29 7.84
C ARG A 57 -9.36 -23.04 6.38
N THR A 58 -10.34 -23.78 5.86
CA THR A 58 -10.91 -23.55 4.53
C THR A 58 -11.79 -22.31 4.52
N TRP A 59 -11.51 -21.35 3.62
CA TRP A 59 -12.28 -20.11 3.51
C TRP A 59 -13.65 -20.35 2.84
N PRO A 60 -14.77 -19.82 3.36
CA PRO A 60 -15.98 -19.62 2.57
C PRO A 60 -15.77 -18.45 1.60
N ALA A 61 -16.28 -18.57 0.37
CA ALA A 61 -16.26 -17.45 -0.58
C ALA A 61 -17.11 -16.27 -0.04
N GLY A 62 -16.52 -15.08 0.08
CA GLY A 62 -17.26 -13.84 0.35
C GLY A 62 -17.12 -13.23 1.75
N GLU A 63 -16.31 -13.78 2.65
CA GLU A 63 -15.94 -13.12 3.91
C GLU A 63 -14.65 -12.31 3.80
N GLU A 64 -14.52 -11.28 4.66
CA GLU A 64 -13.48 -10.25 4.69
C GLU A 64 -12.05 -10.84 4.74
N THR A 65 -11.10 -10.19 4.06
CA THR A 65 -9.70 -10.61 3.96
C THR A 65 -9.05 -10.73 5.36
N LEU A 66 -8.60 -11.92 5.74
CA LEU A 66 -7.86 -12.15 6.98
C LEU A 66 -6.49 -11.45 6.91
N ARG A 67 -6.18 -10.66 7.94
CA ARG A 67 -4.88 -10.01 8.15
C ARG A 67 -4.08 -10.82 9.18
N VAL A 68 -2.80 -11.05 8.92
CA VAL A 68 -1.89 -11.66 9.89
C VAL A 68 -1.81 -10.77 11.14
N ALA A 69 -1.50 -11.38 12.29
CA ALA A 69 -1.25 -10.67 13.54
C ALA A 69 -0.39 -9.42 13.32
N PRO A 70 -0.65 -8.31 14.03
CA PRO A 70 0.04 -7.07 13.79
C PRO A 70 1.56 -7.24 13.91
N ARG A 71 2.29 -6.67 12.95
CA ARG A 71 3.75 -6.78 12.87
C ARG A 71 4.34 -5.80 13.88
N THR A 72 4.94 -6.28 14.97
CA THR A 72 5.66 -5.38 15.89
C THR A 72 7.07 -5.12 15.35
N VAL A 73 7.46 -3.85 15.25
CA VAL A 73 8.84 -3.44 14.92
C VAL A 73 9.45 -2.62 16.03
N THR A 74 10.77 -2.64 16.10
CA THR A 74 11.56 -1.77 16.98
C THR A 74 12.41 -0.84 16.13
N VAL A 75 12.23 0.46 16.32
CA VAL A 75 12.98 1.51 15.62
C VAL A 75 13.94 2.16 16.60
N GLU A 76 15.23 2.15 16.26
CA GLU A 76 16.25 2.87 17.04
C GLU A 76 16.14 4.37 16.77
N THR A 77 15.78 5.16 17.78
CA THR A 77 15.65 6.62 17.66
C THR A 77 16.82 7.37 18.30
N LEU A 78 17.08 8.59 17.83
CA LEU A 78 18.15 9.44 18.36
C LEU A 78 17.86 10.00 19.75
N ASP A 79 16.60 10.06 20.15
CA ASP A 79 16.11 10.88 21.27
C ASP A 79 15.31 10.12 22.34
N HIS A 80 14.84 8.91 22.04
CA HIS A 80 14.00 8.10 22.93
C HIS A 80 14.50 6.66 23.09
N GLY A 81 15.65 6.32 22.50
CA GLY A 81 16.16 4.96 22.46
C GLY A 81 15.33 4.06 21.53
N PRO A 82 15.38 2.73 21.72
CA PRO A 82 14.56 1.80 20.95
C PRO A 82 13.06 2.01 21.22
N VAL A 83 12.27 2.23 20.17
CA VAL A 83 10.82 2.38 20.23
C VAL A 83 10.15 1.17 19.57
N ALA A 84 9.44 0.37 20.35
CA ALA A 84 8.62 -0.73 19.83
C ALA A 84 7.20 -0.24 19.48
N LEU A 85 6.71 -0.57 18.29
CA LEU A 85 5.38 -0.20 17.82
C LEU A 85 4.76 -1.28 16.94
N GLU A 86 3.42 -1.31 16.94
CA GLU A 86 2.62 -2.13 16.03
C GLU A 86 2.56 -1.45 14.66
N GLU A 87 3.01 -2.14 13.62
CA GLU A 87 2.82 -1.67 12.26
C GLU A 87 1.42 -2.01 11.76
N PRO A 88 0.76 -1.00 11.17
CA PRO A 88 -0.42 -1.25 10.39
C PRO A 88 -0.12 -2.23 9.27
N SER A 89 -1.07 -3.12 9.01
CA SER A 89 -1.02 -4.10 7.91
C SER A 89 -0.97 -3.49 6.50
N TRP A 90 -1.15 -2.16 6.38
CA TRP A 90 -0.96 -1.43 5.13
C TRP A 90 0.44 -0.80 5.02
N CYS A 91 1.26 -0.79 6.08
CA CYS A 91 2.62 -0.26 6.05
C CYS A 91 3.50 -1.18 5.19
N ALA A 92 4.06 -0.62 4.12
CA ALA A 92 4.83 -1.32 3.09
C ALA A 92 6.31 -0.88 3.07
N VAL A 93 6.72 0.03 3.95
CA VAL A 93 8.09 0.55 4.01
C VAL A 93 8.86 0.01 5.22
N GLU A 94 10.18 -0.06 5.07
CA GLU A 94 11.10 -0.28 6.19
C GLU A 94 11.34 1.03 6.95
N HIS A 95 11.49 0.94 8.27
CA HIS A 95 11.76 2.09 9.12
C HIS A 95 13.28 2.25 9.33
N PRO A 96 13.92 3.31 8.79
CA PRO A 96 15.34 3.52 8.99
C PRO A 96 15.64 3.87 10.45
N ALA A 97 16.76 3.32 10.96
CA ALA A 97 17.30 3.69 12.25
C ALA A 97 17.87 5.12 12.25
N GLY A 98 17.95 5.74 13.42
CA GLY A 98 18.62 7.03 13.60
C GLY A 98 17.79 8.25 13.22
N ASN A 99 16.45 8.12 13.20
CA ASN A 99 15.54 9.26 13.14
C ASN A 99 15.06 9.68 14.55
N HIS A 100 14.47 10.87 14.66
CA HIS A 100 13.72 11.26 15.85
C HIS A 100 12.45 10.42 15.97
N ARG A 101 11.99 10.15 17.20
CA ARG A 101 10.74 9.39 17.42
C ARG A 101 9.55 10.01 16.71
N SER A 102 9.46 11.34 16.70
CA SER A 102 8.40 12.09 16.02
C SER A 102 8.41 11.94 14.50
N GLY A 103 9.54 11.54 13.91
CA GLY A 103 9.70 11.26 12.48
C GLY A 103 9.42 9.82 12.08
N ILE A 104 9.08 8.92 13.02
CA ILE A 104 8.60 7.58 12.68
C ILE A 104 7.30 7.74 11.90
N ARG A 105 7.28 7.24 10.66
CA ARG A 105 6.14 7.28 9.74
C ARG A 105 5.85 5.90 9.18
N HIS A 106 4.58 5.54 9.08
CA HIS A 106 4.13 4.40 8.29
C HIS A 106 3.72 4.88 6.92
N ASP A 107 4.18 4.20 5.87
CA ASP A 107 3.77 4.46 4.50
C ASP A 107 3.20 3.22 3.85
N GLY A 108 2.06 3.39 3.19
CA GLY A 108 1.50 2.39 2.30
C GLY A 108 2.19 2.34 0.95
N VAL A 109 1.70 1.43 0.11
CA VAL A 109 2.14 1.28 -1.27
C VAL A 109 1.91 2.58 -2.04
N GLU A 110 2.91 3.02 -2.81
CA GLU A 110 2.80 4.18 -3.69
C GLU A 110 1.90 3.86 -4.90
N HIS A 111 0.89 4.70 -5.11
CA HIS A 111 0.05 4.73 -6.29
C HIS A 111 0.47 5.88 -7.21
N ALA A 112 1.11 5.54 -8.32
CA ALA A 112 1.59 6.52 -9.30
C ALA A 112 0.62 6.69 -10.47
N ALA A 113 0.29 7.93 -10.82
CA ALA A 113 -0.29 8.28 -12.11
C ALA A 113 0.83 8.64 -13.10
N SER A 114 0.76 8.09 -14.31
CA SER A 114 1.76 8.32 -15.36
C SER A 114 1.11 8.62 -16.70
N VAL A 115 1.82 9.38 -17.53
CA VAL A 115 1.43 9.71 -18.91
C VAL A 115 2.61 9.52 -19.85
N ASP A 116 2.35 9.10 -21.08
CA ASP A 116 3.37 9.03 -22.12
C ASP A 116 3.59 10.41 -22.74
N VAL A 117 4.82 10.92 -22.61
CA VAL A 117 5.21 12.22 -23.14
C VAL A 117 6.07 12.00 -24.40
N PRO A 118 5.69 12.54 -25.57
CA PRO A 118 6.48 12.42 -26.79
C PRO A 118 7.94 12.86 -26.58
N GLY A 119 8.89 12.00 -26.94
CA GLY A 119 10.32 12.24 -26.79
C GLY A 119 10.90 12.05 -25.37
N ARG A 120 10.07 11.81 -24.35
CA ARG A 120 10.51 11.54 -22.96
C ARG A 120 10.06 10.18 -22.41
N GLY A 121 9.11 9.52 -23.06
CA GLY A 121 8.57 8.24 -22.61
C GLY A 121 7.55 8.41 -21.48
N ARG A 122 7.36 7.36 -20.67
CA ARG A 122 6.39 7.34 -19.57
C ARG A 122 6.89 8.18 -18.39
N VAL A 123 6.18 9.24 -18.07
CA VAL A 123 6.51 10.19 -16.99
C VAL A 123 5.46 10.08 -15.88
N LYS A 124 5.93 9.98 -14.63
CA LYS A 124 5.11 10.06 -13.42
C LYS A 124 4.76 11.52 -13.15
N PHE A 125 3.49 11.83 -12.92
CA PHE A 125 3.03 13.20 -12.69
C PHE A 125 2.23 13.38 -11.40
N LEU A 126 1.86 12.29 -10.73
CA LEU A 126 1.20 12.30 -9.43
C LEU A 126 1.55 11.01 -8.68
N THR A 127 1.79 11.10 -7.38
CA THR A 127 1.95 9.95 -6.47
C THR A 127 1.02 10.11 -5.29
N ALA A 128 0.48 9.00 -4.79
CA ALA A 128 -0.33 8.99 -3.58
C ALA A 128 -0.05 7.73 -2.76
N ASN A 129 0.01 7.83 -1.44
CA ASN A 129 0.10 6.68 -0.55
C ASN A 129 -0.59 6.96 0.79
N LEU A 130 -1.00 5.90 1.50
CA LEU A 130 -1.41 6.03 2.89
C LEU A 130 -0.19 6.45 3.73
N CYS A 131 -0.38 7.38 4.67
CA CYS A 131 0.66 7.86 5.56
C CYS A 131 0.12 7.99 6.98
N GLN A 132 0.98 7.75 7.98
CA GLN A 132 0.68 8.06 9.37
C GLN A 132 1.96 8.38 10.14
N PHE A 133 1.93 9.45 10.94
CA PHE A 133 2.98 9.79 11.90
C PHE A 133 2.50 9.50 13.34
N PRO A 134 2.65 8.27 13.86
CA PRO A 134 2.10 7.87 15.17
C PRO A 134 2.59 8.71 16.36
N PHE A 135 3.76 9.35 16.23
CA PHE A 135 4.36 10.17 17.28
C PHE A 135 4.51 11.64 16.89
N ALA A 136 3.77 12.11 15.89
CA ALA A 136 3.82 13.52 15.50
C ALA A 136 3.61 14.44 16.72
N GLU A 137 4.49 15.44 16.86
CA GLU A 137 4.38 16.50 17.87
C GLU A 137 3.50 17.66 17.39
N HIS A 138 3.46 17.84 16.07
CA HIS A 138 2.66 18.83 15.37
C HIS A 138 1.90 18.16 14.23
N GLY A 139 0.67 18.59 13.96
CA GLY A 139 -0.19 17.98 12.95
C GLY A 139 -1.04 16.82 13.48
N SER A 140 -1.64 16.07 12.57
CA SER A 140 -2.47 14.91 12.92
C SER A 140 -1.64 13.65 13.10
N ARG A 141 -2.14 12.73 13.93
CA ARG A 141 -1.65 11.35 14.06
C ARG A 141 -2.57 10.34 13.37
N ASP A 142 -3.62 10.83 12.73
CA ASP A 142 -4.56 10.01 11.97
C ASP A 142 -3.89 9.49 10.70
N VAL A 143 -4.48 8.44 10.12
CA VAL A 143 -4.07 7.96 8.79
C VAL A 143 -4.61 8.92 7.73
N THR A 144 -3.74 9.42 6.88
CA THR A 144 -4.06 10.30 5.75
C THR A 144 -3.59 9.67 4.44
N VAL A 145 -4.00 10.26 3.32
CA VAL A 145 -3.34 10.02 2.03
C VAL A 145 -2.42 11.21 1.76
N VAL A 146 -1.13 10.95 1.63
CA VAL A 146 -0.17 11.93 1.15
C VAL A 146 -0.18 11.91 -0.37
N VAL A 147 -0.28 13.08 -1.00
CA VAL A 147 -0.19 13.25 -2.45
C VAL A 147 0.94 14.23 -2.76
N GLU A 148 1.82 13.88 -3.70
CA GLU A 148 2.84 14.81 -4.21
C GLU A 148 2.22 15.79 -5.20
N ILE A 149 2.23 17.08 -4.84
CA ILE A 149 1.71 18.18 -5.66
C ILE A 149 2.76 19.30 -5.65
N ASP A 150 3.24 19.67 -6.83
CA ASP A 150 4.27 20.73 -6.99
C ASP A 150 5.57 20.49 -6.21
N GLY A 151 5.96 19.22 -6.05
CA GLY A 151 7.14 18.81 -5.27
C GLY A 151 6.93 18.84 -3.76
N GLU A 152 5.73 19.19 -3.28
CA GLU A 152 5.34 19.13 -1.88
C GLU A 152 4.45 17.92 -1.60
N HIS A 153 4.47 17.44 -0.36
CA HIS A 153 3.65 16.32 0.10
C HIS A 153 2.47 16.87 0.90
N ALA A 154 1.28 16.87 0.29
CA ALA A 154 0.06 17.35 0.92
C ALA A 154 -0.74 16.19 1.51
N GLU A 155 -1.20 16.34 2.75
CA GLU A 155 -2.01 15.33 3.46
C GLU A 155 -3.50 15.57 3.24
N PHE A 156 -4.21 14.51 2.84
CA PHE A 156 -5.65 14.51 2.60
C PHE A 156 -6.35 13.50 3.51
N ASN A 157 -7.44 13.96 4.14
CA ASN A 157 -8.43 13.06 4.72
C ASN A 157 -9.37 12.53 3.61
N PRO A 158 -10.29 11.59 3.92
CA PRO A 158 -11.17 11.01 2.89
C PRO A 158 -12.00 12.03 2.11
N ALA A 159 -12.50 13.09 2.76
CA ALA A 159 -13.29 14.12 2.10
C ALA A 159 -12.41 14.97 1.15
N GLY A 160 -11.27 15.44 1.64
CA GLY A 160 -10.32 16.23 0.85
C GLY A 160 -9.74 15.45 -0.33
N LEU A 161 -9.53 14.13 -0.18
CA LEU A 161 -9.11 13.27 -1.28
C LEU A 161 -10.23 13.16 -2.36
N GLY A 162 -11.49 13.12 -1.94
CA GLY A 162 -12.64 13.21 -2.84
C GLY A 162 -12.68 14.53 -3.60
N ASP A 163 -12.44 15.65 -2.91
CA ASP A 163 -12.39 16.98 -3.53
C ASP A 163 -11.22 17.09 -4.53
N LEU A 164 -10.05 16.55 -4.19
CA LEU A 164 -8.89 16.50 -5.10
C LEU A 164 -9.22 15.69 -6.36
N ALA A 165 -9.81 14.50 -6.21
CA ALA A 165 -10.22 13.66 -7.34
C ALA A 165 -11.24 14.36 -8.24
N ALA A 166 -12.21 15.08 -7.64
CA ALA A 166 -13.18 15.88 -8.38
C ALA A 166 -12.51 17.02 -9.15
N ALA A 167 -11.54 17.72 -8.54
CA ALA A 167 -10.79 18.79 -9.18
C ALA A 167 -9.97 18.30 -10.39
N ILE A 168 -9.27 17.17 -10.25
CA ILE A 168 -8.52 16.55 -11.36
C ILE A 168 -9.46 16.13 -12.49
N THR A 169 -10.59 15.51 -12.14
CA THR A 169 -11.60 15.09 -13.13
C THR A 169 -12.19 16.29 -13.87
N ALA A 170 -12.53 17.35 -13.15
CA ALA A 170 -13.04 18.58 -13.75
C ALA A 170 -12.00 19.23 -14.68
N HIS A 171 -10.72 19.24 -14.28
CA HIS A 171 -9.65 19.78 -15.13
C HIS A 171 -9.47 18.97 -16.43
N ALA A 172 -9.54 17.64 -16.35
CA ALA A 172 -9.50 16.80 -17.53
C ALA A 172 -10.68 17.09 -18.47
N LEU A 173 -11.91 17.09 -17.94
CA LEU A 173 -13.13 17.24 -18.74
C LEU A 173 -13.32 18.64 -19.31
N TYR A 174 -13.08 19.68 -18.51
CA TYR A 174 -13.41 21.06 -18.86
C TYR A 174 -12.19 21.91 -19.23
N GLY A 175 -10.97 21.42 -19.01
CA GLY A 175 -9.73 22.07 -19.42
C GLY A 175 -9.05 21.35 -20.59
N LEU A 176 -8.62 20.11 -20.37
CA LEU A 176 -7.76 19.38 -21.32
C LEU A 176 -8.50 18.95 -22.60
N LEU A 177 -9.71 18.39 -22.49
CA LEU A 177 -10.46 17.95 -23.67
C LEU A 177 -10.87 19.12 -24.59
N PRO A 178 -11.37 20.26 -24.08
CA PRO A 178 -11.60 21.43 -24.93
C PRO A 178 -10.33 21.96 -25.59
N LEU A 179 -9.19 21.96 -24.88
CA LEU A 179 -7.90 22.36 -25.46
C LEU A 179 -7.45 21.40 -26.57
N ARG A 180 -7.69 20.10 -26.43
CA ARG A 180 -7.46 19.12 -27.50
C ARG A 180 -8.28 19.46 -28.74
N ASP A 181 -9.58 19.71 -28.57
CA ASP A 181 -10.47 20.02 -29.69
C ASP A 181 -10.05 21.32 -30.39
N ARG A 182 -9.66 22.34 -29.61
CA ARG A 182 -9.10 23.59 -30.14
C ARG A 182 -7.81 23.35 -30.93
N LEU A 183 -6.89 22.55 -30.37
CA LEU A 183 -5.63 22.21 -31.03
C LEU A 183 -5.87 21.50 -32.36
N GLN A 184 -6.81 20.56 -32.41
CA GLN A 184 -7.16 19.84 -33.63
C GLN A 184 -7.69 20.79 -34.71
N ALA A 185 -8.61 21.70 -34.36
CA ALA A 185 -9.15 22.68 -35.31
C ALA A 185 -8.05 23.60 -35.90
N LEU A 186 -7.08 23.99 -35.08
CA LEU A 186 -5.93 24.79 -35.53
C LEU A 186 -5.00 24.01 -36.47
N GLN A 187 -4.81 22.72 -36.22
CA GLN A 187 -3.98 21.84 -37.05
C GLN A 187 -4.65 21.51 -38.40
N GLU A 188 -5.97 21.41 -38.42
CA GLU A 188 -6.78 21.24 -39.63
C GLU A 188 -6.90 22.54 -40.43
N GLY A 189 -6.34 23.64 -39.90
CA GLY A 189 -6.11 24.89 -40.61
C GLY A 189 -7.32 25.79 -40.68
N GLU A 190 -8.09 25.92 -39.60
CA GLU A 190 -9.28 26.79 -39.42
C GLU A 190 -9.79 27.42 -40.73
N ALA A 191 -10.78 26.76 -41.35
CA ALA A 191 -11.51 27.25 -42.51
C ALA A 191 -12.15 28.64 -42.29
#